data_AF-X6CFE1-F1
#
_entry.id   AF-X6CFE1-F1
#
_cell.length_a   1.000
_cell.length_b   1.000
_cell.length_c   1.000
_cell.angle_alpha   90.00
_cell.angle_beta   90.00
_cell.angle_gamma   90.00
#
_symmetry.space_group_name_H-M   'P 1'
#
loop_
_entity.id
_entity.type
_entity.pdbx_description
1 polymer ?
#
loop_
_entity_poly.entity_id
_entity_poly.type
_entity_poly.pdbx_seq_one_letter_code
_entity_poly.pdbx_strand_id
1 'polypeptide(L)'
;MNRHAVIEKNATLLLLGSLLVVTIGGIVEIAPLFYLDNTIEKVEGMRPYSPLELVGRNIYVREGCYLCHSQMIRPFRDEVERYGHYSLAAESMYDHPFQWGSKRTGPDLARVGDRYSNLWHVEHLTDPRSVVPESIMPSYGFLKDTPIAVKDFSTHLVANRRVGVPYSDDMVAHANADLMAQSDPNADTSGLLP
;
A
#
# COMPACT_ATOMS: atom_id res chain seq x y z
N MET A 1 -16.92 16.78 50.41
CA MET A 1 -17.64 17.23 49.19
C MET A 1 -17.27 16.29 48.05
N ASN A 2 -18.07 15.24 47.83
CA ASN A 2 -17.82 14.18 46.84
C ASN A 2 -18.34 14.60 45.46
N ARG A 3 -17.57 15.44 44.75
CA ARG A 3 -17.95 15.94 43.41
C ARG A 3 -17.96 14.85 42.32
N HIS A 4 -17.14 13.80 42.49
CA HIS A 4 -17.10 12.65 41.56
C HIS A 4 -18.37 11.79 41.61
N ALA A 5 -19.05 11.73 42.76
CA ALA A 5 -20.27 10.93 42.92
C ALA A 5 -21.44 11.38 42.01
N VAL A 6 -21.41 12.63 41.52
CA VAL A 6 -22.40 13.15 40.56
C VAL A 6 -22.20 12.51 39.18
N ILE A 7 -20.96 12.31 38.76
CA ILE A 7 -20.60 11.69 37.47
C ILE A 7 -20.78 10.17 37.56
N GLU A 8 -20.31 9.55 38.65
CA GLU A 8 -20.39 8.09 38.84
C GLU A 8 -21.83 7.56 38.90
N LYS A 9 -22.76 8.35 39.44
CA LYS A 9 -24.18 7.97 39.55
C LYS A 9 -25.01 8.32 38.31
N ASN A 10 -24.45 9.07 37.36
CA ASN A 10 -25.15 9.49 36.16
C ASN A 10 -24.46 8.91 34.93
N ALA A 11 -25.03 7.82 34.39
CA ALA A 11 -24.49 7.12 33.23
C ALA A 11 -24.33 8.04 32.00
N THR A 12 -25.24 9.00 31.78
CA THR A 12 -25.14 9.94 30.65
C THR A 12 -23.95 10.87 30.80
N LEU A 13 -23.72 11.44 31.99
CA LEU A 13 -22.56 12.31 32.25
C LEU A 13 -21.24 11.54 32.13
N LEU A 14 -21.21 10.30 32.63
CA LEU A 14 -20.03 9.44 32.48
C LEU A 14 -19.73 9.14 31.02
N LEU A 15 -20.74 8.74 30.22
CA LEU A 15 -20.56 8.43 28.80
C LEU A 15 -20.10 9.66 28.00
N LEU A 16 -20.70 10.83 28.22
CA LEU A 16 -20.28 12.07 27.54
C LEU A 16 -18.86 12.48 27.93
N GLY A 17 -18.51 12.38 29.22
CA GLY A 17 -17.17 12.66 29.71
C GLY A 17 -16.12 11.71 29.12
N SER A 18 -16.41 10.42 29.08
CA SER A 18 -15.52 9.41 28.48
C SER A 18 -15.34 9.63 26.98
N LEU A 19 -16.42 9.93 26.25
CA LEU A 19 -16.35 10.24 24.82
C LEU A 19 -15.45 11.46 24.58
N LEU A 20 -15.65 12.53 25.35
CA LEU A 20 -14.83 13.74 25.24
C LEU A 20 -13.34 13.40 25.45
N VAL A 21 -13.00 12.68 26.52
CA VAL A 21 -11.60 12.33 26.82
C VAL A 21 -10.97 11.46 25.71
N VAL A 22 -11.68 10.45 25.21
CA VAL A 22 -11.17 9.56 24.14
C VAL A 22 -10.98 10.32 22.83
N THR A 23 -11.88 11.25 22.49
CA THR A 23 -11.79 12.00 21.23
C THR A 23 -10.62 12.97 21.16
N ILE A 24 -10.12 13.47 22.30
CA ILE A 24 -8.99 14.41 22.34
C ILE A 24 -7.75 13.82 21.65
N GLY A 25 -7.41 12.55 21.94
CA GLY A 25 -6.25 11.89 21.34
C GLY A 25 -6.37 11.82 19.81
N GLY A 26 -7.52 11.35 19.31
CA GLY A 26 -7.78 11.27 17.87
C GLY A 26 -7.74 12.64 17.19
N ILE A 27 -8.29 13.68 17.80
CA ILE A 27 -8.26 15.05 17.23
C ILE A 27 -6.82 15.57 17.16
N VAL A 28 -6.02 15.39 18.21
CA VAL A 28 -4.64 15.92 18.27
C VAL A 28 -3.70 15.18 17.34
N GLU A 29 -3.87 13.87 17.16
CA GLU A 29 -2.96 13.05 16.34
C GLU A 29 -3.38 13.00 14.86
N ILE A 30 -4.68 12.92 14.54
CA ILE A 30 -5.17 12.67 13.18
C ILE A 30 -5.48 13.96 12.43
N ALA A 31 -6.22 14.91 13.05
CA ALA A 31 -6.70 16.08 12.33
C ALA A 31 -5.56 16.96 11.77
N PRO A 32 -4.46 17.23 12.49
CA PRO A 32 -3.35 18.02 11.94
C PRO A 32 -2.72 17.41 10.69
N LEU A 33 -2.68 16.08 10.56
CA LEU A 33 -2.08 15.39 9.40
C LEU A 33 -2.80 15.71 8.08
N PHE A 34 -4.07 16.12 8.10
CA PHE A 34 -4.80 16.56 6.90
C PHE A 34 -4.41 17.96 6.41
N TYR A 35 -3.76 18.77 7.25
CA TYR A 35 -3.41 20.17 6.95
C TYR A 35 -1.89 20.39 6.84
N LEU A 36 -1.08 19.38 7.13
CA LEU A 36 0.37 19.47 7.10
C LEU A 36 0.91 19.21 5.68
N ASP A 37 0.83 20.24 4.82
CA ASP A 37 1.43 20.19 3.46
C ASP A 37 2.97 20.20 3.51
N ASN A 38 3.55 20.74 4.58
CA ASN A 38 4.97 21.11 4.65
C ASN A 38 5.91 19.95 5.05
N THR A 39 5.37 18.81 5.50
CA THR A 39 6.17 17.65 5.95
C THR A 39 6.26 16.54 4.90
N ILE A 40 5.57 16.69 3.77
CA ILE A 40 5.64 15.74 2.67
C ILE A 40 6.80 16.17 1.77
N GLU A 41 7.92 15.45 1.86
CA GLU A 41 9.04 15.65 0.93
C GLU A 41 8.54 15.45 -0.51
N LYS A 42 8.78 16.43 -1.39
CA LYS A 42 8.38 16.32 -2.78
C LYS A 42 9.30 15.32 -3.47
N VAL A 43 8.75 14.16 -3.83
CA VAL A 43 9.44 13.18 -4.68
C VAL A 43 9.09 13.49 -6.13
N GLU A 44 10.09 13.84 -6.91
CA GLU A 44 9.94 14.04 -8.35
C GLU A 44 9.73 12.68 -9.05
N GLY A 45 8.82 12.63 -10.01
CA GLY A 45 8.57 11.43 -10.83
C GLY A 45 7.59 10.41 -10.24
N MET A 46 6.99 10.65 -9.06
CA MET A 46 6.01 9.73 -8.50
C MET A 46 4.66 9.83 -9.23
N ARG A 47 4.22 8.73 -9.85
CA ARG A 47 2.95 8.62 -10.58
C ARG A 47 1.98 7.65 -9.89
N PRO A 48 0.66 7.79 -10.10
CA PRO A 48 -0.28 6.74 -9.73
C PRO A 48 0.11 5.38 -10.31
N TYR A 49 -0.28 4.29 -9.62
CA TYR A 49 -0.14 2.95 -10.15
C TYR A 49 -0.84 2.84 -11.50
N SER A 50 -0.17 2.23 -12.47
CA SER A 50 -0.80 1.81 -13.72
C SER A 50 -1.85 0.73 -13.45
N PRO A 51 -2.77 0.46 -14.38
CA PRO A 51 -3.87 -0.49 -14.15
C PRO A 51 -3.41 -1.87 -13.68
N LEU A 52 -2.40 -2.48 -14.33
CA LEU A 52 -1.90 -3.80 -13.94
C LEU A 52 -1.15 -3.78 -12.61
N GLU A 53 -0.38 -2.73 -12.31
CA GLU A 53 0.25 -2.56 -11.00
C GLU A 53 -0.79 -2.46 -9.88
N LEU A 54 -1.89 -1.73 -10.11
CA LEU A 54 -2.98 -1.61 -9.13
C LEU A 54 -3.70 -2.95 -8.90
N VAL A 55 -3.88 -3.77 -9.96
CA VAL A 55 -4.36 -5.15 -9.79
C VAL A 55 -3.38 -5.98 -8.96
N GLY A 56 -2.08 -5.92 -9.29
CA GLY A 56 -1.03 -6.62 -8.55
C GLY A 56 -1.00 -6.24 -7.07
N ARG A 57 -1.18 -4.95 -6.77
CA ARG A 57 -1.34 -4.43 -5.41
C ARG A 57 -2.57 -4.99 -4.70
N ASN A 58 -3.71 -5.07 -5.38
CA ASN A 58 -4.92 -5.68 -4.80
C ASN A 58 -4.72 -7.18 -4.51
N ILE A 59 -3.97 -7.88 -5.36
CA ILE A 59 -3.58 -9.27 -5.13
C ILE A 59 -2.62 -9.38 -3.94
N TYR A 60 -1.62 -8.50 -3.84
CA TYR A 60 -0.71 -8.44 -2.69
C TYR A 60 -1.47 -8.30 -1.36
N VAL A 61 -2.51 -7.47 -1.34
CA VAL A 61 -3.41 -7.32 -0.19
C VAL A 61 -4.26 -8.57 0.03
N ARG A 62 -4.87 -9.13 -1.02
CA ARG A 62 -5.70 -10.35 -0.97
C ARG A 62 -4.94 -11.53 -0.36
N GLU A 63 -3.68 -11.70 -0.76
CA GLU A 63 -2.81 -12.79 -0.30
C GLU A 63 -2.20 -12.55 1.09
N GLY A 64 -2.39 -11.36 1.67
CA GLY A 64 -1.86 -11.07 3.01
C GLY A 64 -0.34 -10.96 3.04
N CYS A 65 0.32 -10.61 1.93
CA CYS A 65 1.78 -10.46 1.88
C CYS A 65 2.30 -9.50 2.95
N TYR A 66 1.51 -8.47 3.28
CA TYR A 66 1.78 -7.49 4.35
C TYR A 66 1.91 -8.10 5.76
N LEU A 67 1.46 -9.34 5.98
CA LEU A 67 1.62 -10.04 7.26
C LEU A 67 3.07 -10.49 7.50
N CYS A 68 3.84 -10.65 6.42
CA CYS A 68 5.22 -11.11 6.46
C CYS A 68 6.22 -10.04 6.00
N HIS A 69 5.80 -9.13 5.13
CA HIS A 69 6.64 -8.13 4.50
C HIS A 69 6.19 -6.72 4.83
N SER A 70 7.14 -5.86 5.17
CA SER A 70 6.90 -4.43 5.30
C SER A 70 7.26 -3.67 4.03
N GLN A 71 6.61 -2.53 3.81
CA GLN A 71 7.03 -1.52 2.84
C GLN A 71 7.27 -0.19 3.55
N MET A 72 8.23 -0.17 4.48
CA MET A 72 8.64 1.05 5.18
C MET A 72 10.05 0.88 5.74
N ILE A 73 11.03 1.47 5.07
CA ILE A 73 12.43 1.44 5.48
C ILE A 73 12.66 2.55 6.51
N ARG A 74 13.17 2.19 7.69
CA ARG A 74 13.44 3.14 8.78
C ARG A 74 14.75 3.90 8.53
N PRO A 75 14.90 5.15 9.06
CA PRO A 75 16.08 5.98 8.83
C PRO A 75 17.27 5.58 9.72
N PHE A 76 17.62 4.28 9.72
CA PHE A 76 18.81 3.75 10.37
C PHE A 76 19.82 3.27 9.33
N ARG A 77 21.11 3.38 9.65
CA ARG A 77 22.18 3.05 8.70
C ARG A 77 22.12 1.59 8.25
N ASP A 78 21.84 0.66 9.17
CA ASP A 78 21.74 -0.77 8.90
C ASP A 78 20.56 -1.13 7.99
N GLU A 79 19.43 -0.41 8.12
CA GLU A 79 18.30 -0.56 7.20
C GLU A 79 18.63 -0.01 5.82
N VAL A 80 19.32 1.13 5.77
CA VAL A 80 19.69 1.74 4.50
C VAL A 80 20.68 0.89 3.72
N GLU A 81 21.69 0.33 4.40
CA GLU A 81 22.65 -0.60 3.80
C GLU A 81 21.96 -1.85 3.25
N ARG A 82 20.88 -2.34 3.88
CA ARG A 82 20.16 -3.55 3.48
C ARG A 82 19.12 -3.30 2.38
N TYR A 83 18.29 -2.27 2.55
CA TYR A 83 17.08 -2.04 1.78
C TYR A 83 17.12 -0.78 0.90
N GLY A 84 18.18 0.02 0.98
CA GLY A 84 18.30 1.29 0.24
C GLY A 84 17.74 2.48 1.02
N HIS A 85 17.54 3.63 0.37
CA HIS A 85 17.13 4.87 1.04
C HIS A 85 15.94 4.67 2.00
N TYR A 86 15.87 5.41 3.10
CA TYR A 86 14.72 5.30 4.00
C TYR A 86 13.44 5.74 3.28
N SER A 87 12.30 5.21 3.70
CA SER A 87 11.02 5.50 3.05
C SER A 87 10.57 6.93 3.36
N LEU A 88 9.99 7.59 2.36
CA LEU A 88 9.46 8.94 2.49
C LEU A 88 7.94 8.90 2.53
N ALA A 89 7.32 9.82 3.28
CA ALA A 89 5.86 9.89 3.39
C ALA A 89 5.18 10.04 2.01
N ALA A 90 5.82 10.76 1.08
CA ALA A 90 5.31 10.95 -0.28
C ALA A 90 5.24 9.67 -1.10
N GLU A 91 6.08 8.67 -0.82
CA GLU A 91 6.09 7.41 -1.58
C GLU A 91 4.79 6.61 -1.39
N SER A 92 4.10 6.80 -0.26
CA SER A 92 2.83 6.13 0.05
C SER A 92 1.60 7.01 -0.12
N MET A 93 1.70 8.20 -0.73
CA MET A 93 0.57 9.13 -0.80
C MET A 93 -0.60 8.62 -1.67
N TYR A 94 -0.36 7.70 -2.60
CA TYR A 94 -1.40 7.05 -3.41
C TYR A 94 -1.80 5.66 -2.89
N ASP A 95 -1.27 5.24 -1.74
CA ASP A 95 -1.59 3.93 -1.18
C ASP A 95 -2.89 3.97 -0.38
N HIS A 96 -3.95 3.43 -0.99
CA HIS A 96 -5.24 3.23 -0.33
C HIS A 96 -5.56 1.72 -0.23
N PRO A 97 -5.41 1.07 0.96
CA PRO A 97 -4.80 1.57 2.21
C PRO A 97 -3.27 1.43 2.20
N PHE A 98 -2.55 2.19 3.03
CA PHE A 98 -1.09 2.13 3.16
C PHE A 98 -0.56 0.68 3.36
N GLN A 99 0.63 0.37 2.83
CA GLN A 99 1.24 -0.98 2.90
C GLN A 99 2.46 -1.07 3.84
N TRP A 100 2.59 -0.12 4.76
CA TRP A 100 3.63 -0.19 5.78
C TRP A 100 3.39 -1.42 6.66
N GLY A 101 4.41 -2.25 6.82
CA GLY A 101 4.29 -3.48 7.58
C GLY A 101 4.45 -3.25 9.08
N SER A 102 3.81 -4.09 9.87
CA SER A 102 3.99 -4.16 11.33
C SER A 102 4.89 -5.32 11.76
N LYS A 103 5.30 -6.18 10.82
CA LYS A 103 6.14 -7.36 11.05
C LYS A 103 7.05 -7.61 9.85
N ARG A 104 8.22 -8.21 10.11
CA ARG A 104 9.17 -8.69 9.09
C ARG A 104 9.50 -10.16 9.37
N THR A 105 8.71 -11.05 8.78
CA THR A 105 9.05 -12.47 8.66
C THR A 105 9.88 -12.69 7.39
N GLY A 106 9.53 -12.00 6.31
CA GLY A 106 10.41 -11.81 5.15
C GLY A 106 11.06 -10.42 5.14
N PRO A 107 11.93 -10.14 4.14
CA PRO A 107 12.57 -8.84 3.97
C PRO A 107 11.58 -7.69 3.71
N ASP A 108 12.01 -6.45 3.92
CA ASP A 108 11.25 -5.26 3.49
C ASP A 108 11.21 -5.18 1.96
N LEU A 109 10.07 -4.74 1.41
CA LEU A 109 9.78 -4.68 -0.02
C LEU A 109 9.65 -3.25 -0.57
N ALA A 110 9.90 -2.20 0.22
CA ALA A 110 9.70 -0.81 -0.22
C ALA A 110 10.55 -0.42 -1.45
N ARG A 111 11.69 -1.11 -1.66
CA ARG A 111 12.64 -0.80 -2.76
C ARG A 111 13.12 -2.03 -3.50
N VAL A 112 12.20 -2.94 -3.83
CA VAL A 112 12.53 -4.13 -4.64
C VAL A 112 12.51 -3.87 -6.15
N GLY A 113 12.06 -2.69 -6.59
CA GLY A 113 12.10 -2.28 -7.99
C GLY A 113 13.49 -2.52 -8.59
N ASP A 114 13.52 -3.25 -9.71
CA ASP A 114 14.70 -3.66 -10.47
C ASP A 114 15.81 -4.42 -9.71
N ARG A 115 15.59 -4.81 -8.45
CA ARG A 115 16.56 -5.64 -7.71
C ARG A 115 16.60 -7.08 -8.22
N TYR A 116 15.48 -7.58 -8.72
CA TYR A 116 15.32 -8.93 -9.24
C TYR A 116 14.62 -8.89 -10.59
N SER A 117 14.91 -9.86 -11.46
CA SER A 117 14.22 -9.97 -12.74
C SER A 117 12.77 -10.44 -12.55
N ASN A 118 11.90 -10.12 -13.51
CA ASN A 118 10.53 -10.63 -13.51
C ASN A 118 10.48 -12.16 -13.48
N LEU A 119 11.44 -12.83 -14.15
CA LEU A 119 11.56 -14.28 -14.11
C LEU A 119 11.86 -14.79 -12.69
N TRP A 120 12.77 -14.13 -11.96
CA TRP A 120 13.05 -14.48 -10.57
C TRP A 120 11.81 -14.33 -9.69
N HIS A 121 11.03 -13.26 -9.89
CA HIS A 121 9.77 -13.07 -9.16
C HIS A 121 8.76 -14.18 -9.45
N VAL A 122 8.63 -14.60 -10.72
CA VAL A 122 7.75 -15.71 -11.10
C VAL A 122 8.19 -17.02 -10.46
N GLU A 123 9.48 -17.34 -10.49
CA GLU A 123 10.04 -18.55 -9.86
C GLU A 123 9.87 -18.54 -8.34
N HIS A 124 10.26 -17.43 -7.70
CA HIS A 124 10.16 -17.25 -6.25
C HIS A 124 8.71 -17.32 -5.77
N LEU A 125 7.75 -16.68 -6.44
CA LEU A 125 6.34 -16.76 -6.05
C LEU A 125 5.76 -18.16 -6.29
N THR A 126 6.22 -18.87 -7.33
CA THR A 126 5.75 -20.23 -7.62
C THR A 126 6.21 -21.20 -6.56
N ASP A 127 7.51 -21.23 -6.28
CA ASP A 127 8.08 -22.09 -5.24
C ASP A 127 9.26 -21.38 -4.58
N PRO A 128 9.03 -20.63 -3.48
CA PRO A 128 10.08 -19.85 -2.84
C PRO A 128 11.31 -20.68 -2.46
N ARG A 129 11.12 -21.97 -2.13
CA ARG A 129 12.20 -22.88 -1.73
C ARG A 129 13.06 -23.35 -2.90
N SER A 130 12.58 -23.22 -4.13
CA SER A 130 13.37 -23.57 -5.32
C SER A 130 14.52 -22.59 -5.58
N VAL A 131 14.34 -21.32 -5.22
CA VAL A 131 15.34 -20.25 -5.40
C VAL A 131 16.00 -19.82 -4.08
N VAL A 132 15.30 -19.99 -2.95
CA VAL A 132 15.81 -19.72 -1.60
C VAL A 132 15.46 -20.93 -0.72
N PRO A 133 16.34 -21.95 -0.62
CA PRO A 133 16.04 -23.22 0.07
C PRO A 133 15.49 -23.09 1.49
N GLU A 134 15.98 -22.09 2.22
CA GLU A 134 15.62 -21.81 3.62
C GLU A 134 14.33 -20.97 3.76
N SER A 135 13.64 -20.67 2.65
CA SER A 135 12.48 -19.79 2.65
C SER A 135 11.29 -20.42 3.37
N ILE A 136 10.72 -19.67 4.31
CA ILE A 136 9.48 -19.99 5.00
C ILE A 136 8.24 -19.39 4.32
N MET A 137 8.42 -18.72 3.17
CA MET A 137 7.32 -18.12 2.42
C MET A 137 6.41 -19.22 1.84
N PRO A 138 5.07 -19.06 1.93
CA PRO A 138 4.13 -19.94 1.24
C PRO A 138 4.33 -19.92 -0.29
N SER A 139 3.97 -21.02 -0.96
CA SER A 139 3.93 -21.05 -2.42
C SER A 139 2.64 -20.38 -2.92
N TYR A 140 2.77 -19.54 -3.94
CA TYR A 140 1.68 -18.90 -4.66
C TYR A 140 1.62 -19.37 -6.12
N GLY A 141 1.97 -20.63 -6.38
CA GLY A 141 2.00 -21.21 -7.74
C GLY A 141 0.67 -21.05 -8.50
N PHE A 142 -0.46 -21.04 -7.79
CA PHE A 142 -1.79 -20.83 -8.37
C PHE A 142 -1.95 -19.49 -9.10
N LEU A 143 -1.11 -18.48 -8.82
CA LEU A 143 -1.14 -17.19 -9.53
C LEU A 143 -0.81 -17.35 -11.03
N LYS A 144 -0.12 -18.43 -11.43
CA LYS A 144 0.13 -18.77 -12.84
C LYS A 144 -1.14 -19.23 -13.55
N ASP A 145 -2.01 -19.92 -12.83
CA ASP A 145 -3.17 -20.59 -13.39
C ASP A 145 -4.44 -19.74 -13.27
N THR A 146 -4.41 -18.70 -12.45
CA THR A 146 -5.58 -17.86 -12.13
C THR A 146 -5.56 -16.58 -12.97
N PRO A 147 -6.36 -16.48 -14.04
CA PRO A 147 -6.43 -15.25 -14.84
C PRO A 147 -7.07 -14.11 -14.04
N ILE A 148 -6.67 -12.89 -14.36
CA ILE A 148 -7.30 -11.67 -13.81
C ILE A 148 -8.70 -11.57 -14.41
N ALA A 149 -9.72 -11.47 -13.54
CA ALA A 149 -11.09 -11.22 -13.96
C ALA A 149 -11.24 -9.75 -14.40
N VAL A 150 -11.13 -9.50 -15.71
CA VAL A 150 -11.26 -8.15 -16.29
C VAL A 150 -12.74 -7.81 -16.45
N LYS A 151 -13.38 -7.32 -15.38
CA LYS A 151 -14.70 -6.70 -15.48
C LYS A 151 -14.63 -5.26 -15.03
N ASP A 152 -14.63 -4.37 -16.01
CA ASP A 152 -14.64 -2.91 -15.87
C ASP A 152 -13.66 -2.35 -14.83
N PHE A 153 -12.35 -2.50 -15.11
CA PHE A 153 -11.32 -2.03 -14.19
C PHE A 153 -11.32 -0.50 -13.99
N SER A 154 -12.01 0.24 -14.86
CA SER A 154 -12.20 1.69 -14.72
C SER A 154 -12.77 2.07 -13.36
N THR A 155 -13.60 1.21 -12.75
CA THR A 155 -14.20 1.47 -11.43
C THR A 155 -13.14 1.58 -10.32
N HIS A 156 -12.03 0.84 -10.42
CA HIS A 156 -10.93 0.93 -9.47
C HIS A 156 -10.20 2.27 -9.57
N LEU A 157 -9.97 2.76 -10.80
CA LEU A 157 -9.33 4.06 -11.01
C LEU A 157 -10.25 5.20 -10.57
N VAL A 158 -11.55 5.11 -10.87
CA VAL A 158 -12.57 6.08 -10.41
C VAL A 158 -12.62 6.12 -8.88
N ALA A 159 -12.59 4.97 -8.20
CA ALA A 159 -12.58 4.91 -6.74
C ALA A 159 -11.32 5.58 -6.15
N ASN A 160 -10.14 5.30 -6.71
CA ASN A 160 -8.89 5.93 -6.27
C ASN A 160 -8.86 7.43 -6.56
N ARG A 161 -9.43 7.86 -7.70
CA ARG A 161 -9.57 9.28 -8.04
C ARG A 161 -10.45 10.03 -7.04
N ARG A 162 -11.52 9.41 -6.54
CA ARG A 162 -12.37 9.99 -5.50
C ARG A 162 -11.66 10.22 -4.16
N VAL A 163 -10.60 9.48 -3.88
CA VAL A 163 -9.78 9.64 -2.65
C VAL A 163 -8.51 10.48 -2.87
N GLY A 164 -8.38 11.12 -4.04
CA GLY A 164 -7.34 12.12 -4.31
C GLY A 164 -6.20 11.65 -5.22
N VAL A 165 -6.22 10.40 -5.71
CA VAL A 165 -5.20 9.92 -6.66
C VAL A 165 -5.40 10.59 -8.02
N PRO A 166 -4.37 11.21 -8.63
CA PRO A 166 -4.53 12.06 -9.82
C PRO A 166 -4.59 11.26 -11.14
N TYR A 167 -5.56 10.34 -11.25
CA TYR A 167 -5.88 9.72 -12.55
C TYR A 167 -6.58 10.72 -13.48
N SER A 168 -6.11 10.84 -14.72
CA SER A 168 -6.76 11.67 -15.75
C SER A 168 -8.04 11.01 -16.29
N ASP A 169 -8.85 11.78 -17.01
CA ASP A 169 -10.03 11.23 -17.71
C ASP A 169 -9.62 10.18 -18.75
N ASP A 170 -8.50 10.41 -19.45
CA ASP A 170 -7.94 9.48 -20.44
C ASP A 170 -7.50 8.17 -19.79
N MET A 171 -6.81 8.23 -18.64
CA MET A 171 -6.41 7.02 -17.89
C MET A 171 -7.62 6.19 -17.48
N VAL A 172 -8.73 6.83 -17.08
CA VAL A 172 -9.96 6.12 -16.72
C VAL A 172 -10.63 5.52 -17.96
N ALA A 173 -10.69 6.27 -19.07
CA ALA A 173 -11.30 5.81 -20.32
C ALA A 173 -10.54 4.63 -20.94
N HIS A 174 -9.21 4.63 -20.84
CA HIS A 174 -8.34 3.60 -21.41
C HIS A 174 -7.94 2.48 -20.43
N ALA A 175 -8.38 2.54 -19.16
CA ALA A 175 -7.96 1.61 -18.10
C ALA A 175 -7.98 0.12 -18.49
N ASN A 176 -9.02 -0.35 -19.18
CA ASN A 176 -9.11 -1.75 -19.61
C ASN A 176 -8.15 -2.06 -20.77
N ALA A 177 -7.98 -1.14 -21.72
CA ALA A 177 -7.07 -1.31 -22.84
C ALA A 177 -5.61 -1.30 -22.36
N ASP A 178 -5.28 -0.37 -21.46
CA ASP A 178 -3.97 -0.26 -20.82
C ASP A 178 -3.64 -1.52 -20.03
N LEU A 179 -4.58 -2.03 -19.21
CA LEU A 179 -4.40 -3.28 -18.49
C LEU A 179 -4.08 -4.46 -19.42
N MET A 180 -4.78 -4.56 -20.55
CA MET A 180 -4.54 -5.63 -21.53
C MET A 180 -3.19 -5.44 -22.23
N ALA A 181 -2.83 -4.22 -22.61
CA ALA A 181 -1.51 -3.92 -23.19
C ALA A 181 -0.38 -4.30 -22.22
N GLN A 182 -0.52 -3.96 -20.94
CA GLN A 182 0.46 -4.33 -19.92
C GLN A 182 0.62 -5.84 -19.70
N SER A 183 -0.37 -6.64 -20.10
CA SER A 183 -0.30 -8.10 -20.02
C SER A 183 0.40 -8.76 -21.22
N ASP A 184 0.60 -8.03 -22.32
CA ASP A 184 1.29 -8.50 -23.52
C ASP A 184 2.76 -8.06 -23.50
N PRO A 185 3.73 -8.99 -23.42
CA PRO A 185 5.16 -8.65 -23.46
C PRO A 185 5.61 -7.90 -24.72
N ASN A 186 4.81 -7.90 -25.79
CA ASN A 186 5.13 -7.25 -27.07
C ASN A 186 4.40 -5.91 -27.27
N ALA A 187 3.49 -5.53 -26.37
CA ALA A 187 2.77 -4.27 -26.49
C ALA A 187 3.67 -3.09 -26.07
N ASP A 188 3.44 -1.95 -26.70
CA ASP A 188 4.09 -0.70 -26.30
C ASP A 188 3.41 -0.13 -25.05
N THR A 189 4.11 -0.21 -23.92
CA THR A 189 3.66 0.34 -22.63
C THR A 189 4.45 1.57 -22.21
N SER A 190 5.27 2.15 -23.09
CA SER A 190 6.14 3.29 -22.77
C SER A 190 5.38 4.56 -22.37
N GLY A 191 4.11 4.68 -22.76
CA GLY A 191 3.22 5.75 -22.30
C GLY A 191 2.62 5.54 -20.91
N LEU A 192 2.75 4.34 -20.34
CA LEU A 192 2.14 3.94 -19.05
C LEU A 192 3.18 3.73 -17.94
N LEU A 193 4.36 3.23 -18.32
CA LEU A 193 5.47 2.91 -17.43
C LEU A 193 6.65 3.86 -17.75
N PRO A 194 7.41 4.31 -16.74
CA PRO A 194 8.59 5.15 -16.95
C PRO A 194 9.73 4.40 -17.66
#